data_AF-A0A2V1D609-F1
#
_entry.id   AF-A0A2V1D609-F1
#
_cell.length_a   1.000
_cell.length_b   1.000
_cell.length_c   1.000
_cell.angle_alpha   90.00
_cell.angle_beta   90.00
_cell.angle_gamma   90.00
#
_symmetry.space_group_name_H-M   'P 1'
#
loop_
_entity.id
_entity.type
_entity.pdbx_description
1 polymer ?
#
loop_
_entity_poly.entity_id
_entity_poly.type
_entity_poly.pdbx_seq_one_letter_code
_entity_poly.pdbx_strand_id
1 'polypeptide(L)'
;PSANSAARKRRGHTKSRFGCFSCKKRKIKYDYLMHSILALSGSHLSMFSDDPSCRKALFHRQKAITGLEEAFGRWPPSALEAHIMLATSYLLAAQSMYISDGHLDHILSLRGCALISRLITSNRLEGVFSIYPRLLDGFGLKPKPENFSAVDQLLVRQAFQSIMGFSHHLNAGTDMERALFAQLVETIRPLLIPIQHLESPGPPSTIQTEMNSEPTGDPASCTLVPFLSPLPHRDNPTFLQQFTTANEETSFQNSGVVAEVPADHRPEPGRSFNALVSGFFIPVTSPRDEVLHLYSPSNKLGNIILAHLFAVHFIVSPICALESSFAIPIKGRVEWFERIIDAVEDDREVQWTKYMELPSRILRVVRSYLNQKRSLAFGDIYSILVKDPGVFREGR
;
A
#
# COMPACT_ATOMS: atom_id res chain seq x y z
N PRO A 1 31.51 49.38 3.45
CA PRO A 1 31.92 48.84 2.14
C PRO A 1 31.17 47.53 1.82
N SER A 2 30.07 47.67 1.10
CA SER A 2 29.18 46.61 0.62
C SER A 2 29.58 46.11 -0.78
N ALA A 3 29.87 44.82 -0.94
CA ALA A 3 29.92 44.07 -2.21
C ALA A 3 30.37 42.63 -1.87
N ASN A 4 29.87 41.51 -2.39
CA ASN A 4 29.09 41.22 -3.58
C ASN A 4 28.36 39.87 -3.37
N SER A 5 27.06 39.87 -3.13
CA SER A 5 26.22 38.69 -3.39
C SER A 5 25.89 38.68 -4.88
N ALA A 6 26.80 38.18 -5.70
CA ALA A 6 26.53 37.97 -7.12
C ALA A 6 25.49 36.84 -7.26
N ALA A 7 24.21 37.23 -7.28
CA ALA A 7 23.12 36.35 -7.65
C ALA A 7 23.45 35.72 -9.01
N ARG A 8 23.71 34.40 -8.99
CA ARG A 8 24.07 33.61 -10.16
C ARG A 8 22.90 33.63 -11.15
N LYS A 9 22.87 34.62 -12.05
CA LYS A 9 21.89 34.76 -13.12
C LYS A 9 21.83 33.42 -13.88
N ARG A 10 20.69 32.73 -13.79
CA ARG A 10 20.41 31.57 -14.65
C ARG A 10 20.46 32.09 -16.09
N ARG A 11 21.49 31.68 -16.85
CA ARG A 11 21.61 32.03 -18.27
C ARG A 11 20.38 31.48 -19.00
N GLY A 12 19.57 32.36 -19.57
CA GLY A 12 18.49 31.98 -20.48
C GLY A 12 19.11 31.25 -21.68
N HIS A 13 18.52 30.11 -22.05
CA HIS A 13 18.90 29.39 -23.27
C HIS A 13 17.70 29.35 -24.20
N THR A 14 17.95 29.59 -25.47
CA THR A 14 16.95 29.43 -26.53
C THR A 14 16.62 27.94 -26.64
N LYS A 15 15.35 27.58 -26.38
CA LYS A 15 14.83 26.23 -26.64
C LYS A 15 14.81 26.00 -28.16
N SER A 16 15.94 25.54 -28.69
CA SER A 16 15.99 24.92 -30.02
C SER A 16 15.21 23.61 -29.98
N ARG A 17 14.46 23.30 -31.04
CA ARG A 17 13.79 22.00 -31.26
C ARG A 17 14.78 20.81 -31.19
N PHE A 18 16.08 21.10 -31.34
CA PHE A 18 17.19 20.15 -31.25
C PHE A 18 17.99 20.24 -29.94
N GLY A 19 17.56 21.03 -28.95
CA GLY A 19 18.27 21.23 -27.68
C GLY A 19 19.57 22.02 -27.81
N CYS A 20 19.94 22.78 -26.77
CA CYS A 20 21.18 23.54 -26.76
C CYS A 20 22.41 22.61 -26.70
N PHE A 21 23.54 22.94 -27.34
CA PHE A 21 24.76 22.13 -27.29
C PHE A 21 25.24 21.83 -25.86
N SER A 22 25.11 22.80 -24.95
CA SER A 22 25.43 22.64 -23.52
C SER A 22 24.45 21.73 -22.77
N CYS A 23 23.24 21.56 -23.29
CA CYS A 23 22.20 20.67 -22.78
C CYS A 23 22.48 19.24 -23.27
N LYS A 24 22.85 19.09 -24.55
CA LYS A 24 23.31 17.83 -25.15
C LYS A 24 24.60 17.30 -24.53
N LYS A 25 25.53 18.19 -24.16
CA LYS A 25 26.81 17.83 -23.52
C LYS A 25 26.63 17.43 -22.05
N ARG A 26 25.54 17.83 -21.40
CA ARG A 26 25.14 17.30 -20.09
C ARG A 26 24.57 15.89 -20.31
N LYS A 27 25.46 14.89 -20.34
CA LYS A 27 25.06 13.48 -20.25
C LYS A 27 24.18 13.30 -19.01
N ILE A 28 23.06 12.62 -19.17
CA ILE A 28 22.25 12.20 -18.03
C ILE A 28 23.13 11.22 -17.25
N LYS A 29 23.42 11.53 -15.98
CA LYS A 29 24.40 10.77 -15.19
C LYS A 29 23.87 9.38 -14.79
N TYR A 30 22.56 9.28 -14.64
CA TYR A 30 21.87 8.07 -14.20
C TYR A 30 20.71 7.79 -15.17
N ASP A 31 21.04 7.18 -16.32
CA ASP A 31 20.07 6.93 -17.39
C ASP A 31 18.95 5.99 -16.94
N TYR A 32 19.23 5.06 -16.02
CA TYR A 32 18.22 4.13 -15.50
C TYR A 32 17.10 4.85 -14.73
N LEU A 33 17.42 5.92 -13.98
CA LEU A 33 16.41 6.75 -13.32
C LEU A 33 15.56 7.51 -14.35
N MET A 34 16.19 8.07 -15.38
CA MET A 34 15.46 8.74 -16.45
C MET A 34 14.53 7.76 -17.19
N HIS A 35 15.00 6.53 -17.44
CA HIS A 35 14.18 5.48 -18.02
C HIS A 35 13.01 5.06 -17.11
N SER A 36 13.17 4.94 -15.79
CA SER A 36 12.04 4.61 -14.90
C SER A 36 10.98 5.72 -14.87
N ILE A 37 11.39 7.00 -14.92
CA ILE A 37 10.46 8.14 -15.04
C ILE A 37 9.67 8.05 -16.35
N LEU A 38 10.34 7.79 -17.48
CA LEU A 38 9.68 7.66 -18.79
C LEU A 38 8.76 6.44 -18.84
N ALA A 39 9.15 5.34 -18.21
CA ALA A 39 8.37 4.12 -18.09
C ALA A 39 7.05 4.37 -17.34
N LEU A 40 7.12 4.97 -16.15
CA LEU A 40 5.93 5.35 -15.37
C LEU A 40 5.05 6.35 -16.13
N SER A 41 5.66 7.40 -16.70
CA SER A 41 4.93 8.45 -17.43
C SER A 41 4.21 7.90 -18.65
N GLY A 42 4.86 7.02 -19.42
CA GLY A 42 4.27 6.37 -20.59
C GLY A 42 3.12 5.44 -20.21
N SER A 43 3.27 4.67 -19.13
CA SER A 43 2.22 3.82 -18.57
C SER A 43 1.00 4.65 -18.12
N HIS A 44 1.22 5.75 -17.40
CA HIS A 44 0.13 6.64 -16.99
C HIS A 44 -0.56 7.32 -18.19
N LEU A 45 0.20 7.81 -19.17
CA LEU A 45 -0.36 8.44 -20.37
C LEU A 45 -1.23 7.46 -21.20
N SER A 46 -0.86 6.17 -21.24
CA SER A 46 -1.63 5.14 -21.95
C SER A 46 -3.03 4.88 -21.37
N MET A 47 -3.31 5.40 -20.17
CA MET A 47 -4.67 5.37 -19.61
C MET A 47 -5.61 6.39 -20.28
N PHE A 48 -5.05 7.46 -20.82
CA PHE A 48 -5.80 8.59 -21.40
C PHE A 48 -5.69 8.66 -22.92
N SER A 49 -4.84 7.83 -23.53
CA SER A 49 -4.59 7.81 -24.96
C SER A 49 -4.43 6.37 -25.46
N ASP A 50 -4.93 6.09 -26.66
CA ASP A 50 -4.79 4.79 -27.34
C ASP A 50 -3.41 4.60 -28.03
N ASP A 51 -2.45 5.49 -27.77
CA ASP A 51 -1.12 5.44 -28.36
C ASP A 51 -0.35 4.14 -28.00
N PRO A 52 0.47 3.57 -28.90
CA PRO A 52 1.48 2.53 -28.61
C PRO A 52 2.52 2.89 -27.52
N SER A 53 2.32 3.98 -26.77
CA SER A 53 3.12 4.41 -25.62
C SER A 53 3.35 3.26 -24.62
N CYS A 54 2.41 2.32 -24.47
CA CYS A 54 2.58 1.15 -23.60
C CYS A 54 3.84 0.32 -23.96
N ARG A 55 4.08 0.07 -25.25
CA ARG A 55 5.29 -0.66 -25.70
C ARG A 55 6.57 0.14 -25.42
N LYS A 56 6.53 1.46 -25.57
CA LYS A 56 7.66 2.35 -25.24
C LYS A 56 7.90 2.40 -23.72
N ALA A 57 6.85 2.37 -22.92
CA ALA A 57 6.91 2.35 -21.46
C ALA A 57 7.58 1.07 -20.95
N LEU A 58 7.22 -0.10 -21.50
CA LEU A 58 7.87 -1.38 -21.19
C LEU A 58 9.34 -1.41 -21.64
N PHE A 59 9.65 -0.84 -22.82
CA PHE A 59 11.03 -0.71 -23.28
C PHE A 59 11.88 0.13 -22.31
N HIS A 60 11.36 1.26 -21.84
CA HIS A 60 12.02 2.08 -20.83
C HIS A 60 12.12 1.37 -19.48
N ARG A 61 11.10 0.60 -19.08
CA ARG A 61 11.15 -0.24 -17.88
C ARG A 61 12.32 -1.22 -17.93
N GLN A 62 12.46 -1.96 -19.03
CA GLN A 62 13.55 -2.92 -19.20
C GLN A 62 14.92 -2.24 -19.06
N LYS A 63 15.13 -1.10 -19.72
CA LYS A 63 16.38 -0.33 -19.59
C LYS A 63 16.64 0.16 -18.16
N ALA A 64 15.58 0.57 -17.45
CA ALA A 64 15.70 0.99 -16.07
C ALA A 64 16.09 -0.19 -15.15
N ILE A 65 15.51 -1.37 -15.36
CA ILE A 65 15.86 -2.59 -14.61
C ILE A 65 17.32 -2.98 -14.87
N THR A 66 17.73 -3.09 -16.14
CA THR A 66 19.12 -3.46 -16.48
C THR A 66 20.13 -2.49 -15.87
N GLY A 67 19.92 -1.18 -16.01
CA GLY A 67 20.84 -0.21 -15.42
C GLY A 67 20.79 -0.16 -13.88
N LEU A 68 19.67 -0.51 -13.26
CA LEU A 68 19.56 -0.65 -11.81
C LEU A 68 20.30 -1.91 -11.32
N GLU A 69 20.20 -3.03 -12.04
CA GLU A 69 20.95 -4.27 -11.77
C GLU A 69 22.47 -4.03 -11.89
N GLU A 70 22.91 -3.31 -12.93
CA GLU A 70 24.30 -2.87 -13.07
C GLU A 70 24.77 -1.98 -11.91
N ALA A 71 23.87 -1.17 -11.33
CA ALA A 71 24.17 -0.39 -10.13
C ALA A 71 24.26 -1.28 -8.88
N PHE A 72 23.38 -2.28 -8.74
CA PHE A 72 23.48 -3.28 -7.67
C PHE A 72 24.76 -4.13 -7.76
N GLY A 73 25.24 -4.42 -8.97
CA GLY A 73 26.52 -5.08 -9.18
C GLY A 73 27.74 -4.28 -8.70
N ARG A 74 27.61 -2.95 -8.56
CA ARG A 74 28.66 -2.03 -8.07
C ARG A 74 28.44 -1.69 -6.58
N TRP A 75 28.39 -2.71 -5.74
CA TRP A 75 28.16 -2.57 -4.30
C TRP A 75 29.45 -2.36 -3.49
N PRO A 76 29.48 -1.48 -2.47
CA PRO A 76 28.40 -0.57 -2.04
C PRO A 76 28.33 0.71 -2.90
N PRO A 77 27.12 1.26 -3.12
CA PRO A 77 26.95 2.49 -3.90
C PRO A 77 27.43 3.73 -3.12
N SER A 78 27.76 4.80 -3.86
CA SER A 78 27.91 6.13 -3.25
C SER A 78 26.59 6.63 -2.65
N ALA A 79 26.63 7.56 -1.70
CA ALA A 79 25.41 8.15 -1.11
C ALA A 79 24.42 8.64 -2.18
N LEU A 80 24.89 9.44 -3.14
CA LEU A 80 24.05 9.92 -4.24
C LEU A 80 23.45 8.76 -5.05
N GLU A 81 24.24 7.73 -5.40
CA GLU A 81 23.75 6.60 -6.18
C GLU A 81 22.74 5.76 -5.40
N ALA A 82 22.90 5.59 -4.08
CA ALA A 82 21.89 4.93 -3.23
C ALA A 82 20.53 5.65 -3.28
N HIS A 83 20.51 6.99 -3.18
CA HIS A 83 19.27 7.76 -3.32
C HIS A 83 18.66 7.63 -4.73
N ILE A 84 19.48 7.60 -5.78
CA ILE A 84 19.00 7.42 -7.17
C ILE A 84 18.45 6.01 -7.39
N MET A 85 19.10 4.98 -6.85
CA MET A 85 18.61 3.61 -6.86
C MET A 85 17.25 3.53 -6.14
N LEU A 86 17.12 4.15 -4.97
CA LEU A 86 15.86 4.19 -4.22
C LEU A 86 14.73 4.85 -5.03
N ALA A 87 14.99 6.02 -5.63
CA ALA A 87 14.02 6.69 -6.50
C ALA A 87 13.60 5.79 -7.68
N THR A 88 14.56 5.10 -8.29
CA THR A 88 14.29 4.20 -9.42
C THR A 88 13.44 3.01 -8.99
N SER A 89 13.74 2.38 -7.86
CA SER A 89 12.96 1.27 -7.31
C SER A 89 11.52 1.68 -7.00
N TYR A 90 11.29 2.86 -6.42
CA TYR A 90 9.94 3.38 -6.19
C TYR A 90 9.17 3.64 -7.49
N LEU A 91 9.83 4.20 -8.50
CA LEU A 91 9.21 4.44 -9.82
C LEU A 91 8.83 3.13 -10.53
N LEU A 92 9.69 2.10 -10.42
CA LEU A 92 9.40 0.77 -10.95
C LEU A 92 8.25 0.09 -10.20
N ALA A 93 8.21 0.20 -8.87
CA ALA A 93 7.10 -0.29 -8.06
C ALA A 93 5.80 0.43 -8.44
N ALA A 94 5.84 1.76 -8.60
CA ALA A 94 4.67 2.53 -8.99
C ALA A 94 4.19 2.16 -10.40
N GLN A 95 5.12 1.96 -11.35
CA GLN A 95 4.78 1.56 -12.72
C GLN A 95 4.13 0.18 -12.76
N SER A 96 4.54 -0.75 -11.89
CA SER A 96 3.95 -2.08 -11.84
C SER A 96 2.42 -2.02 -11.71
N MET A 97 1.87 -1.03 -11.00
CA MET A 97 0.41 -0.85 -10.85
C MET A 97 -0.36 -0.59 -12.16
N TYR A 98 0.34 -0.34 -13.26
CA TYR A 98 -0.23 -0.16 -14.60
C TYR A 98 -0.05 -1.41 -15.49
N ILE A 99 0.64 -2.43 -14.99
CA ILE A 99 1.00 -3.64 -15.73
C ILE A 99 0.11 -4.77 -15.23
N SER A 100 -0.54 -5.46 -16.16
CA SER A 100 -1.56 -6.45 -15.86
C SER A 100 -1.06 -7.66 -15.07
N ASP A 101 0.20 -8.05 -15.18
CA ASP A 101 0.87 -9.14 -14.46
C ASP A 101 1.93 -8.63 -13.48
N GLY A 102 1.89 -7.33 -13.16
CA GLY A 102 2.90 -6.64 -12.39
C GLY A 102 2.87 -6.83 -10.87
N HIS A 103 2.03 -7.71 -10.30
CA HIS A 103 1.88 -7.80 -8.84
C HIS A 103 3.18 -8.28 -8.16
N LEU A 104 3.76 -9.38 -8.62
CA LEU A 104 5.04 -9.87 -8.08
C LEU A 104 6.16 -8.84 -8.30
N ASP A 105 6.22 -8.26 -9.50
CA ASP A 105 7.13 -7.16 -9.85
C ASP A 105 7.03 -5.96 -8.90
N HIS A 106 5.80 -5.61 -8.49
CA HIS A 106 5.53 -4.56 -7.52
C HIS A 106 6.16 -4.89 -6.17
N ILE A 107 5.91 -6.10 -5.65
CA ILE A 107 6.52 -6.57 -4.38
C ILE A 107 8.04 -6.60 -4.49
N LEU A 108 8.60 -7.19 -5.54
CA LEU A 108 10.06 -7.25 -5.74
C LEU A 108 10.70 -5.84 -5.80
N SER A 109 10.04 -4.89 -6.45
CA SER A 109 10.51 -3.50 -6.49
C SER A 109 10.46 -2.83 -5.11
N LEU A 110 9.40 -3.09 -4.32
CA LEU A 110 9.30 -2.62 -2.93
C LEU A 110 10.36 -3.25 -2.02
N ARG A 111 10.73 -4.53 -2.24
CA ARG A 111 11.84 -5.18 -1.53
C ARG A 111 13.16 -4.46 -1.80
N GLY A 112 13.40 -4.06 -3.05
CA GLY A 112 14.53 -3.20 -3.42
C GLY A 112 14.52 -1.87 -2.68
N CYS A 113 13.34 -1.22 -2.57
CA CYS A 113 13.19 0.02 -1.81
C CYS A 113 13.54 -0.18 -0.32
N ALA A 114 13.04 -1.26 0.29
CA ALA A 114 13.31 -1.61 1.69
C ALA A 114 14.82 -1.82 1.94
N LEU A 115 15.48 -2.59 1.07
CA LEU A 115 16.92 -2.85 1.16
C LEU A 115 17.74 -1.56 1.09
N ILE A 116 17.47 -0.71 0.09
CA ILE A 116 18.21 0.55 -0.11
C ILE A 116 17.91 1.54 1.02
N SER A 117 16.66 1.61 1.49
CA SER A 117 16.29 2.48 2.62
C SER A 117 17.03 2.09 3.90
N ARG A 118 17.17 0.78 4.16
CA ARG A 118 18.00 0.26 5.27
C ARG A 118 19.46 0.66 5.08
N LEU A 119 20.03 0.50 3.89
CA LEU A 119 21.41 0.92 3.59
C LEU A 119 21.62 2.42 3.89
N ILE A 120 20.72 3.28 3.40
CA ILE A 120 20.82 4.74 3.57
C ILE A 120 20.76 5.10 5.07
N THR A 121 19.85 4.47 5.81
CA THR A 121 19.64 4.77 7.23
C THR A 121 20.79 4.26 8.09
N SER A 122 21.18 2.99 7.92
CA SER A 122 22.25 2.36 8.70
C SER A 122 23.61 3.03 8.50
N ASN A 123 23.90 3.52 7.28
CA ASN A 123 25.17 4.18 6.95
C ASN A 123 25.09 5.71 6.95
N ARG A 124 23.94 6.29 7.34
CA ARG A 124 23.70 7.75 7.36
C ARG A 124 24.07 8.44 6.04
N LEU A 125 23.67 7.84 4.91
CA LEU A 125 23.95 8.38 3.58
C LEU A 125 23.09 9.62 3.35
N GLU A 126 23.69 10.81 3.48
CA GLU A 126 22.99 12.09 3.26
C GLU A 126 22.58 12.28 1.78
N GLY A 127 21.39 12.86 1.57
CA GLY A 127 20.81 13.08 0.25
C GLY A 127 19.30 13.38 0.30
N VAL A 128 18.65 13.26 -0.86
CA VAL A 128 17.27 13.72 -1.10
C VAL A 128 16.25 13.04 -0.18
N PHE A 129 16.46 11.76 0.12
CA PHE A 129 15.56 10.98 0.99
C PHE A 129 15.99 10.96 2.45
N SER A 130 17.06 11.68 2.84
CA SER A 130 17.57 11.67 4.23
C SER A 130 16.68 12.43 5.22
N ILE A 131 15.81 13.32 4.73
CA ILE A 131 14.79 14.04 5.53
C ILE A 131 13.64 13.10 5.91
N TYR A 132 13.56 11.94 5.26
CA TYR A 132 12.52 10.97 5.45
C TYR A 132 13.09 9.63 5.93
N PRO A 133 13.56 9.53 7.21
CA PRO A 133 13.60 8.23 7.92
C PRO A 133 12.23 7.52 7.93
N ARG A 134 11.22 8.27 7.49
CA ARG A 134 9.79 8.13 7.56
C ARG A 134 9.16 8.31 6.17
N LEU A 135 9.81 7.96 5.06
CA LEU A 135 9.18 8.15 3.74
C LEU A 135 7.91 7.31 3.58
N LEU A 136 7.85 6.20 4.32
CA LEU A 136 6.65 5.38 4.48
C LEU A 136 5.70 5.90 5.58
N ASP A 137 6.21 6.52 6.65
CA ASP A 137 5.42 7.30 7.63
C ASP A 137 4.76 8.54 6.97
N GLY A 138 5.40 9.05 5.92
CA GLY A 138 5.05 10.20 5.09
C GLY A 138 4.07 9.90 3.97
N PHE A 139 3.54 8.67 3.87
CA PHE A 139 2.23 8.52 3.28
C PHE A 139 1.19 9.34 4.07
N GLY A 140 1.46 9.76 5.32
CA GLY A 140 0.50 10.60 6.06
C GLY A 140 -0.78 9.82 6.32
N LEU A 141 -0.62 8.51 6.56
CA LEU A 141 -1.67 7.56 6.87
C LEU A 141 -2.25 7.88 8.25
N LYS A 142 -2.91 9.02 8.38
CA LYS A 142 -3.75 9.29 9.53
C LYS A 142 -5.11 8.68 9.23
N PRO A 143 -5.59 7.72 10.05
CA PRO A 143 -6.96 7.28 9.92
C PRO A 143 -7.87 8.51 10.08
N LYS A 144 -8.86 8.68 9.19
CA LYS A 144 -9.97 9.60 9.41
C LYS A 144 -11.10 8.79 10.06
N PRO A 145 -11.23 8.80 11.40
CA PRO A 145 -12.24 7.98 12.09
C PRO A 145 -13.68 8.39 11.73
N GLU A 146 -13.88 9.61 11.24
CA GLU A 146 -15.17 10.16 10.79
C GLU A 146 -15.83 9.35 9.65
N ASN A 147 -15.05 8.60 8.87
CA ASN A 147 -15.58 7.85 7.72
C ASN A 147 -16.07 6.44 8.07
N PHE A 148 -15.93 6.00 9.32
CA PHE A 148 -16.34 4.66 9.70
C PHE A 148 -17.84 4.39 9.45
N SER A 149 -18.69 5.41 9.56
CA SER A 149 -20.13 5.29 9.30
C SER A 149 -20.47 4.91 7.85
N ALA A 150 -19.53 5.06 6.90
CA ALA A 150 -19.71 4.66 5.50
C ALA A 150 -19.43 3.16 5.27
N VAL A 151 -18.96 2.43 6.28
CA VAL A 151 -18.64 0.99 6.15
C VAL A 151 -19.90 0.16 6.41
N ASP A 152 -20.33 -0.63 5.42
CA ASP A 152 -21.44 -1.57 5.57
C ASP A 152 -21.08 -2.71 6.53
N GLN A 153 -21.73 -2.73 7.70
CA GLN A 153 -21.49 -3.72 8.75
C GLN A 153 -21.86 -5.16 8.34
N LEU A 154 -22.87 -5.34 7.50
CA LEU A 154 -23.24 -6.67 7.01
C LEU A 154 -22.17 -7.19 6.04
N LEU A 155 -21.61 -6.32 5.21
CA LEU A 155 -20.49 -6.65 4.33
C LEU A 155 -19.22 -7.01 5.13
N VAL A 156 -18.89 -6.26 6.18
CA VAL A 156 -17.75 -6.57 7.07
C VAL A 156 -17.94 -7.92 7.75
N ARG A 157 -19.16 -8.24 8.21
CA ARG A 157 -19.48 -9.57 8.78
C ARG A 157 -19.34 -10.70 7.76
N GLN A 158 -19.84 -10.51 6.54
CA GLN A 158 -19.66 -11.47 5.45
C GLN A 158 -18.18 -11.66 5.11
N ALA A 159 -17.38 -10.59 5.12
CA ALA A 159 -15.93 -10.66 4.93
C ALA A 159 -15.26 -11.47 6.03
N PHE A 160 -15.61 -11.23 7.29
CA PHE A 160 -15.09 -12.00 8.42
C PHE A 160 -15.41 -13.49 8.29
N GLN A 161 -16.67 -13.82 7.98
CA GLN A 161 -17.11 -15.21 7.78
C GLN A 161 -16.38 -15.89 6.61
N SER A 162 -16.23 -15.19 5.48
CA SER A 162 -15.50 -15.68 4.31
C SER A 162 -14.04 -16.00 4.66
N ILE A 163 -13.37 -15.11 5.41
CA ILE A 163 -11.99 -15.32 5.87
C ILE A 163 -11.91 -16.53 6.81
N MET A 164 -12.79 -16.59 7.82
CA MET A 164 -12.78 -17.69 8.78
C MET A 164 -13.11 -19.06 8.15
N GLY A 165 -13.83 -19.07 7.03
CA GLY A 165 -14.25 -20.27 6.33
C GLY A 165 -13.10 -21.18 5.89
N PHE A 166 -11.94 -20.62 5.56
CA PHE A 166 -10.76 -21.41 5.13
C PHE A 166 -9.68 -21.54 6.21
N SER A 167 -9.96 -21.16 7.46
CA SER A 167 -8.98 -21.17 8.56
C SER A 167 -8.39 -22.57 8.85
N HIS A 168 -9.17 -23.64 8.67
CA HIS A 168 -8.73 -25.02 8.89
C HIS A 168 -7.62 -25.49 7.94
N HIS A 169 -7.46 -24.84 6.77
CA HIS A 169 -6.40 -25.16 5.81
C HIS A 169 -5.04 -24.55 6.18
N LEU A 170 -5.00 -23.62 7.14
CA LEU A 170 -3.76 -22.92 7.54
C LEU A 170 -2.73 -23.83 8.22
N ASN A 171 -3.16 -24.97 8.76
CA ASN A 171 -2.26 -25.96 9.35
C ASN A 171 -1.27 -26.51 8.32
N ALA A 172 -1.68 -26.59 7.05
CA ALA A 172 -0.82 -27.02 5.94
C ALA A 172 -0.04 -25.85 5.28
N GLY A 173 -0.31 -24.61 5.70
CA GLY A 173 0.31 -23.42 5.13
C GLY A 173 1.72 -23.14 5.65
N THR A 174 2.36 -22.16 5.04
CA THR A 174 3.64 -21.57 5.44
C THR A 174 3.44 -20.53 6.55
N ASP A 175 4.54 -20.11 7.20
CA ASP A 175 4.50 -19.03 8.21
C ASP A 175 4.00 -17.70 7.60
N MET A 176 4.38 -17.38 6.37
CA MET A 176 3.89 -16.19 5.67
C MET A 176 2.38 -16.23 5.46
N GLU A 177 1.83 -17.37 5.03
CA GLU A 177 0.39 -17.51 4.80
C GLU A 177 -0.40 -17.38 6.10
N ARG A 178 0.12 -17.95 7.19
CA ARG A 178 -0.45 -17.76 8.53
C ARG A 178 -0.39 -16.29 8.96
N ALA A 179 0.72 -15.61 8.73
CA ALA A 179 0.89 -14.20 9.06
C ALA A 179 -0.07 -13.30 8.25
N LEU A 180 -0.20 -13.55 6.95
CA LEU A 180 -1.14 -12.83 6.08
C LEU A 180 -2.60 -13.08 6.49
N PHE A 181 -2.94 -14.33 6.82
CA PHE A 181 -4.26 -14.65 7.34
C PHE A 181 -4.56 -13.90 8.65
N ALA A 182 -3.60 -13.89 9.58
CA ALA A 182 -3.75 -13.14 10.83
C ALA A 182 -3.99 -11.64 10.56
N GLN A 183 -3.25 -11.04 9.60
CA GLN A 183 -3.47 -9.64 9.22
C GLN A 183 -4.83 -9.40 8.54
N LEU A 184 -5.35 -10.34 7.75
CA LEU A 184 -6.70 -10.24 7.19
C LEU A 184 -7.77 -10.20 8.29
N VAL A 185 -7.65 -11.11 9.26
CA VAL A 185 -8.53 -11.17 10.41
C VAL A 185 -8.43 -9.90 11.25
N GLU A 186 -7.21 -9.41 11.49
CA GLU A 186 -6.95 -8.19 12.24
C GLU A 186 -7.39 -6.92 11.49
N THR A 187 -7.49 -6.96 10.16
CA THR A 187 -8.06 -5.87 9.37
C THR A 187 -9.57 -5.79 9.56
N ILE A 188 -10.28 -6.92 9.61
CA ILE A 188 -11.74 -6.94 9.62
C ILE A 188 -12.32 -6.92 11.05
N ARG A 189 -11.76 -7.70 11.97
CA ARG A 189 -12.30 -7.87 13.33
C ARG A 189 -12.53 -6.54 14.08
N PRO A 190 -11.58 -5.59 14.08
CA PRO A 190 -11.77 -4.34 14.81
C PRO A 190 -12.88 -3.45 14.25
N LEU A 191 -13.39 -3.73 13.04
CA LEU A 191 -14.47 -2.95 12.41
C LEU A 191 -15.88 -3.45 12.75
N LEU A 192 -16.00 -4.64 13.34
CA LEU A 192 -17.29 -5.26 13.63
C LEU A 192 -17.98 -4.55 14.81
N ILE A 193 -19.27 -4.26 14.68
CA ILE A 193 -20.13 -3.71 15.76
C ILE A 193 -21.05 -4.81 16.31
N PRO A 194 -21.33 -4.91 17.63
CA PRO A 194 -22.25 -5.90 18.20
C PRO A 194 -23.65 -5.89 17.55
N ILE A 195 -24.27 -7.08 17.43
CA ILE A 195 -25.56 -7.26 16.72
C ILE A 195 -26.69 -6.44 17.35
N GLN A 196 -26.69 -6.28 18.67
CA GLN A 196 -27.68 -5.49 19.41
C GLN A 196 -27.76 -4.02 18.96
N HIS A 197 -26.68 -3.48 18.37
CA HIS A 197 -26.65 -2.12 17.84
C HIS A 197 -27.14 -2.00 16.39
N LEU A 198 -27.37 -3.12 15.68
CA LEU A 198 -27.92 -3.12 14.32
C LEU A 198 -29.45 -2.99 14.29
N GLU A 199 -30.14 -3.37 15.38
CA GLU A 199 -31.60 -3.49 15.45
C GLU A 199 -32.32 -2.30 16.10
N SER A 200 -31.61 -1.22 16.48
CA SER A 200 -32.25 -0.05 17.10
C SER A 200 -32.55 1.06 16.07
N PRO A 201 -33.82 1.30 15.67
CA PRO A 201 -34.20 2.47 14.89
C PRO A 201 -34.45 3.64 15.85
N GLY A 202 -33.38 4.23 16.36
CA GLY A 202 -33.44 5.49 17.10
C GLY A 202 -33.07 6.69 16.21
N PRO A 203 -33.60 7.91 16.44
CA PRO A 203 -33.22 9.10 15.68
C PRO A 203 -31.71 9.37 15.84
N PRO A 204 -31.07 10.15 14.95
CA PRO A 204 -29.62 10.28 14.92
C PRO A 204 -29.12 10.86 16.24
N SER A 205 -28.60 10.01 17.11
CA SER A 205 -27.90 10.40 18.32
C SER A 205 -26.66 11.16 17.85
N THR A 206 -26.71 12.47 18.00
CA THR A 206 -25.53 13.34 17.89
C THR A 206 -24.46 12.74 18.80
N ILE A 207 -23.34 12.31 18.22
CA ILE A 207 -22.15 11.95 18.99
C ILE A 207 -21.80 13.21 19.78
N GLN A 208 -22.13 13.23 21.07
CA GLN A 208 -21.75 14.32 21.95
C GLN A 208 -20.22 14.28 22.04
N THR A 209 -19.59 15.25 21.38
CA THR A 209 -18.24 15.68 21.67
C THR A 209 -18.23 16.14 23.12
N GLU A 210 -17.68 15.33 24.02
CA GLU A 210 -17.30 15.81 25.34
C GLU A 210 -16.21 16.87 25.16
N MET A 211 -16.66 18.14 25.19
CA MET A 211 -15.82 19.30 25.45
C MET A 211 -15.18 19.14 26.83
N ASN A 212 -13.92 18.73 26.86
CA ASN A 212 -13.09 18.94 28.03
C ASN A 212 -12.45 20.33 27.96
N SER A 213 -13.04 21.20 28.80
CA SER A 213 -12.47 22.36 29.51
C SER A 213 -11.08 22.88 29.09
N GLU A 214 -11.08 24.15 28.69
CA GLU A 214 -9.90 25.03 28.68
C GLU A 214 -9.26 25.15 30.09
N PRO A 215 -7.93 25.33 30.16
CA PRO A 215 -7.35 26.20 31.16
C PRO A 215 -6.79 27.46 30.48
N THR A 216 -7.37 28.60 30.84
CA THR A 216 -6.85 29.95 30.67
C THR A 216 -5.43 30.10 31.23
N GLY A 217 -4.51 30.66 30.41
CA GLY A 217 -3.18 31.11 30.82
C GLY A 217 -2.38 31.68 29.64
N ASP A 218 -1.95 32.94 29.77
CA ASP A 218 -1.49 33.90 28.75
C ASP A 218 -0.22 33.57 27.91
N PRO A 219 0.04 34.34 26.82
CA PRO A 219 1.03 34.03 25.79
C PRO A 219 2.36 34.77 25.98
N ALA A 220 3.50 34.06 26.08
CA ALA A 220 4.82 34.66 25.79
C ALA A 220 5.97 33.63 25.69
N SER A 221 6.86 33.91 24.73
CA SER A 221 8.28 33.57 24.67
C SER A 221 8.73 32.13 24.39
N CYS A 222 8.99 31.88 23.10
CA CYS A 222 10.08 31.01 22.67
C CYS A 222 11.43 31.50 23.24
N THR A 223 12.09 30.68 24.06
CA THR A 223 13.53 30.83 24.30
C THR A 223 14.20 29.45 24.35
N LEU A 224 15.21 29.28 23.51
CA LEU A 224 16.26 28.25 23.56
C LEU A 224 16.99 28.39 24.94
N VAL A 225 17.65 27.44 25.60
CA VAL A 225 18.60 26.37 25.29
C VAL A 225 18.81 25.59 26.64
N PRO A 226 19.91 24.85 26.90
CA PRO A 226 20.46 23.59 26.37
C PRO A 226 20.33 22.47 27.41
N PHE A 227 20.55 21.20 27.08
CA PHE A 227 21.45 20.33 27.87
C PHE A 227 21.79 19.07 27.10
N LEU A 228 23.10 18.88 26.95
CA LEU A 228 23.75 17.68 26.44
C LEU A 228 23.75 16.58 27.51
N SER A 229 23.63 15.34 27.01
CA SER A 229 24.14 14.06 27.53
C SER A 229 23.08 13.07 28.05
N PRO A 230 23.33 11.75 28.00
CA PRO A 230 24.12 10.95 27.06
C PRO A 230 23.23 9.91 26.33
N LEU A 231 23.69 9.43 25.18
CA LEU A 231 23.08 8.32 24.44
C LEU A 231 22.90 7.08 25.33
N PRO A 232 21.72 6.45 25.37
CA PRO A 232 21.63 5.01 25.46
C PRO A 232 21.45 4.43 24.05
N HIS A 233 22.20 3.36 23.78
CA HIS A 233 21.96 2.43 22.68
C HIS A 233 20.46 2.21 22.49
N ARG A 234 19.91 2.73 21.39
CA ARG A 234 18.53 2.48 21.02
C ARG A 234 18.55 1.63 19.77
N ASP A 235 18.37 0.33 19.95
CA ASP A 235 17.83 -0.56 18.94
C ASP A 235 16.46 -0.01 18.55
N ASN A 236 16.46 0.96 17.62
CA ASN A 236 15.24 1.45 17.01
C ASN A 236 14.82 0.36 16.01
N PRO A 237 13.70 -0.36 16.23
CA PRO A 237 13.17 -1.23 15.19
C PRO A 237 12.93 -0.37 13.96
N THR A 238 13.53 -0.77 12.84
CA THR A 238 13.36 -0.12 11.53
C THR A 238 11.86 0.01 11.23
N PHE A 239 11.39 1.07 10.55
CA PHE A 239 9.96 1.30 10.29
C PHE A 239 9.21 0.05 9.77
N LEU A 240 9.79 -0.71 8.84
CA LEU A 240 9.20 -1.98 8.36
C LEU A 240 9.02 -3.01 9.48
N GLN A 241 9.93 -3.01 10.45
CA GLN A 241 9.90 -3.85 11.65
C GLN A 241 8.83 -3.39 12.67
N GLN A 242 8.37 -2.13 12.58
CA GLN A 242 7.28 -1.60 13.42
C GLN A 242 5.90 -2.05 12.94
N PHE A 243 5.74 -2.41 11.65
CA PHE A 243 4.49 -3.03 11.14
C PHE A 243 4.49 -4.55 11.31
N THR A 244 5.66 -5.16 11.51
CA THR A 244 5.81 -6.61 11.69
C THR A 244 5.86 -7.05 13.14
N THR A 245 5.61 -6.18 14.14
CA THR A 245 5.23 -6.65 15.48
C THR A 245 3.82 -7.23 15.41
N ALA A 246 3.66 -8.29 14.64
CA ALA A 246 2.58 -9.23 14.82
C ALA A 246 2.79 -9.79 16.22
N ASN A 247 1.80 -9.55 17.09
CA ASN A 247 1.70 -10.20 18.38
C ASN A 247 2.00 -11.68 18.19
N GLU A 248 3.08 -12.14 18.80
CA GLU A 248 3.27 -13.55 19.09
C GLU A 248 2.03 -14.01 19.87
N GLU A 249 1.52 -15.19 19.48
CA GLU A 249 0.38 -15.89 20.10
C GLU A 249 -1.02 -15.34 19.80
N THR A 250 -1.51 -15.59 18.58
CA THR A 250 -2.94 -15.94 18.42
C THR A 250 -3.02 -17.40 17.99
N SER A 251 -3.18 -18.28 18.99
CA SER A 251 -3.49 -19.69 18.78
C SER A 251 -4.92 -19.80 18.24
N PHE A 252 -5.07 -19.83 16.92
CA PHE A 252 -6.37 -20.05 16.26
C PHE A 252 -6.87 -21.50 16.38
N GLN A 253 -6.23 -22.35 17.20
CA GLN A 253 -6.42 -23.80 17.17
C GLN A 253 -7.59 -24.33 18.00
N ASN A 254 -8.35 -23.52 18.75
CA ASN A 254 -9.42 -24.11 19.59
C ASN A 254 -10.55 -23.14 20.01
N SER A 255 -11.14 -22.39 19.08
CA SER A 255 -12.39 -21.68 19.40
C SER A 255 -13.38 -21.79 18.27
N GLY A 256 -14.48 -22.50 18.52
CA GLY A 256 -15.64 -22.47 17.64
C GLY A 256 -16.03 -21.02 17.38
N VAL A 257 -16.03 -20.63 16.10
CA VAL A 257 -16.66 -19.44 15.51
C VAL A 257 -16.92 -18.31 16.53
N VAL A 258 -15.88 -17.60 16.97
CA VAL A 258 -16.08 -16.34 17.73
C VAL A 258 -16.47 -15.25 16.72
N ALA A 259 -17.71 -15.34 16.23
CA ALA A 259 -18.41 -14.27 15.52
C ALA A 259 -19.12 -13.32 16.52
N GLU A 260 -19.11 -13.65 17.80
CA GLU A 260 -19.63 -12.80 18.88
C GLU A 260 -18.62 -11.71 19.21
N VAL A 261 -18.95 -10.51 18.73
CA VAL A 261 -18.28 -9.27 19.12
C VAL A 261 -18.71 -8.95 20.55
N PRO A 262 -17.79 -8.76 21.51
CA PRO A 262 -18.14 -8.37 22.88
C PRO A 262 -19.08 -7.16 22.91
N ALA A 263 -20.05 -7.15 23.83
CA ALA A 263 -21.07 -6.09 23.88
C ALA A 263 -20.48 -4.68 24.13
N ASP A 264 -19.30 -4.60 24.74
CA ASP A 264 -18.54 -3.39 25.04
C ASP A 264 -17.54 -2.99 23.94
N HIS A 265 -17.39 -3.82 22.89
CA HIS A 265 -16.43 -3.57 21.82
C HIS A 265 -16.76 -2.29 21.06
N ARG A 266 -15.78 -1.40 20.97
CA ARG A 266 -15.83 -0.19 20.15
C ARG A 266 -15.01 -0.42 18.88
N PRO A 267 -15.51 0.00 17.70
CA PRO A 267 -14.77 -0.17 16.47
C PRO A 267 -13.47 0.63 16.48
N GLU A 268 -12.38 0.03 15.98
CA GLU A 268 -11.04 0.62 15.94
C GLU A 268 -10.53 0.75 14.48
N PRO A 269 -11.00 1.75 13.71
CA PRO A 269 -10.62 1.91 12.30
C PRO A 269 -9.11 2.09 12.08
N GLY A 270 -8.41 2.75 13.02
CA GLY A 270 -6.97 2.93 12.94
C GLY A 270 -6.19 1.61 13.04
N ARG A 271 -6.65 0.70 13.89
CA ARG A 271 -6.04 -0.63 14.04
C ARG A 271 -6.27 -1.49 12.79
N SER A 272 -7.51 -1.48 12.29
CA SER A 272 -7.87 -2.12 11.01
C SER A 272 -6.98 -1.62 9.86
N PHE A 273 -6.83 -0.30 9.75
CA PHE A 273 -6.00 0.32 8.72
C PHE A 273 -4.52 -0.09 8.83
N ASN A 274 -3.96 -0.09 10.04
CA ASN A 274 -2.57 -0.51 10.26
C ASN A 274 -2.34 -1.98 9.91
N ALA A 275 -3.31 -2.85 10.24
CA ALA A 275 -3.25 -4.27 9.90
C ALA A 275 -3.29 -4.50 8.39
N LEU A 276 -4.14 -3.76 7.66
CA LEU A 276 -4.18 -3.83 6.20
C LEU A 276 -2.84 -3.45 5.58
N VAL A 277 -2.25 -2.34 6.04
CA VAL A 277 -0.95 -1.88 5.57
C VAL A 277 0.11 -2.94 5.86
N SER A 278 0.15 -3.48 7.08
CA SER A 278 1.06 -4.57 7.46
C SER A 278 0.92 -5.78 6.53
N GLY A 279 -0.32 -6.19 6.21
CA GLY A 279 -0.59 -7.29 5.27
C GLY A 279 0.08 -7.11 3.90
N PHE A 280 0.04 -5.91 3.33
CA PHE A 280 0.72 -5.61 2.06
C PHE A 280 2.26 -5.55 2.19
N PHE A 281 2.79 -5.28 3.38
CA PHE A 281 4.23 -5.18 3.63
C PHE A 281 4.89 -6.51 4.04
N ILE A 282 4.14 -7.51 4.54
CA ILE A 282 4.69 -8.83 4.88
C ILE A 282 5.53 -9.41 3.74
N PRO A 283 5.04 -9.53 2.49
CA PRO A 283 5.84 -10.07 1.38
C PRO A 283 7.06 -9.21 1.03
N VAL A 284 7.08 -7.94 1.42
CA VAL A 284 8.21 -7.02 1.19
C VAL A 284 9.36 -7.30 2.16
N THR A 285 9.08 -7.85 3.34
CA THR A 285 10.10 -8.08 4.38
C THR A 285 10.49 -9.54 4.56
N SER A 286 9.68 -10.48 4.06
CA SER A 286 9.90 -11.93 4.23
C SER A 286 11.05 -12.50 3.37
N PRO A 287 11.48 -13.76 3.60
CA PRO A 287 12.41 -14.47 2.72
C PRO A 287 11.92 -14.58 1.27
N ARG A 288 12.85 -14.67 0.31
CA ARG A 288 12.53 -14.63 -1.14
C ARG A 288 11.76 -15.87 -1.59
N ASP A 289 12.19 -17.03 -1.13
CA ASP A 289 11.60 -18.34 -1.40
C ASP A 289 10.15 -18.43 -0.95
N GLU A 290 9.83 -17.95 0.26
CA GLU A 290 8.45 -17.88 0.73
C GLU A 290 7.59 -16.95 -0.14
N VAL A 291 8.14 -15.80 -0.58
CA VAL A 291 7.41 -14.89 -1.49
C VAL A 291 7.14 -15.57 -2.83
N LEU A 292 8.13 -16.26 -3.41
CA LEU A 292 7.94 -16.96 -4.67
C LEU A 292 6.92 -18.11 -4.53
N HIS A 293 6.92 -18.80 -3.38
CA HIS A 293 5.91 -19.81 -3.07
C HIS A 293 4.49 -19.22 -2.97
N LEU A 294 4.32 -18.09 -2.28
CA LEU A 294 3.04 -17.41 -2.15
C LEU A 294 2.42 -17.03 -3.51
N TYR A 295 3.27 -16.61 -4.46
CA TYR A 295 2.86 -16.20 -5.80
C TYR A 295 2.83 -17.35 -6.83
N SER A 296 3.05 -18.59 -6.40
CA SER A 296 2.96 -19.74 -7.30
C SER A 296 1.52 -20.00 -7.72
N PRO A 297 1.21 -20.21 -9.02
CA PRO A 297 -0.13 -20.58 -9.48
C PRO A 297 -0.62 -21.92 -8.89
N SER A 298 0.30 -22.80 -8.49
CA SER A 298 -0.03 -24.08 -7.84
C SER A 298 -0.46 -23.91 -6.37
N ASN A 299 -0.14 -22.79 -5.74
CA ASN A 299 -0.43 -22.54 -4.34
C ASN A 299 -1.86 -22.03 -4.16
N LYS A 300 -2.82 -22.95 -4.03
CA LYS A 300 -4.25 -22.60 -3.92
C LYS A 300 -4.55 -21.78 -2.66
N LEU A 301 -3.97 -22.13 -1.52
CA LEU A 301 -4.15 -21.39 -0.27
C LEU A 301 -3.60 -19.96 -0.37
N GLY A 302 -2.40 -19.80 -0.91
CA GLY A 302 -1.80 -18.49 -1.18
C GLY A 302 -2.67 -17.61 -2.07
N ASN A 303 -3.20 -18.16 -3.17
CA ASN A 303 -4.12 -17.43 -4.06
C ASN A 303 -5.41 -17.00 -3.35
N ILE A 304 -5.99 -17.85 -2.49
CA ILE A 304 -7.18 -17.49 -1.69
C ILE A 304 -6.86 -16.36 -0.72
N ILE A 305 -5.73 -16.41 -0.02
CA ILE A 305 -5.30 -15.37 0.92
C ILE A 305 -5.09 -14.05 0.17
N LEU A 306 -4.38 -14.07 -0.97
CA LEU A 306 -4.15 -12.89 -1.79
C LEU A 306 -5.48 -12.31 -2.33
N ALA A 307 -6.40 -13.16 -2.79
CA ALA A 307 -7.71 -12.73 -3.25
C ALA A 307 -8.51 -12.02 -2.14
N HIS A 308 -8.49 -12.55 -0.92
CA HIS A 308 -9.12 -11.90 0.23
C HIS A 308 -8.41 -10.61 0.61
N LEU A 309 -7.08 -10.51 0.47
CA LEU A 309 -6.34 -9.27 0.71
C LEU A 309 -6.77 -8.15 -0.24
N PHE A 310 -6.96 -8.44 -1.52
CA PHE A 310 -7.54 -7.48 -2.47
C PHE A 310 -8.99 -7.14 -2.13
N ALA A 311 -9.83 -8.14 -1.87
CA ALA A 311 -11.24 -7.94 -1.55
C ALA A 311 -11.41 -7.03 -0.32
N VAL A 312 -10.72 -7.35 0.77
CA VAL A 312 -10.74 -6.60 2.02
C VAL A 312 -10.24 -5.18 1.80
N HIS A 313 -9.16 -4.98 1.05
CA HIS A 313 -8.66 -3.64 0.73
C HIS A 313 -9.72 -2.75 0.06
N PHE A 314 -10.52 -3.29 -0.86
CA PHE A 314 -11.64 -2.54 -1.45
C PHE A 314 -12.74 -2.25 -0.42
N ILE A 315 -13.11 -3.22 0.41
CA ILE A 315 -14.14 -3.06 1.46
C ILE A 315 -13.76 -1.98 2.46
N VAL A 316 -12.50 -1.95 2.91
CA VAL A 316 -12.01 -0.98 3.91
C VAL A 316 -11.49 0.31 3.28
N SER A 317 -11.59 0.47 1.96
CA SER A 317 -11.18 1.70 1.29
C SER A 317 -11.82 3.00 1.83
N PRO A 318 -13.08 3.03 2.34
CA PRO A 318 -13.67 4.22 2.95
C PRO A 318 -12.95 4.73 4.20
N ILE A 319 -12.25 3.84 4.92
CA ILE A 319 -11.45 4.21 6.10
C ILE A 319 -9.96 4.38 5.77
N CYS A 320 -9.53 4.01 4.56
CA CYS A 320 -8.18 4.20 4.05
C CYS A 320 -7.99 5.64 3.52
N ALA A 321 -7.83 6.60 4.44
CA ALA A 321 -7.79 8.02 4.12
C ALA A 321 -6.39 8.49 3.68
N LEU A 322 -6.05 8.26 2.40
CA LEU A 322 -5.00 9.02 1.74
C LEU A 322 -5.55 9.71 0.50
N GLU A 323 -5.77 11.02 0.58
CA GLU A 323 -6.11 11.83 -0.58
C GLU A 323 -5.00 11.76 -1.64
N SER A 324 -3.73 11.60 -1.23
CA SER A 324 -2.61 11.36 -2.14
C SER A 324 -2.69 10.02 -2.87
N SER A 325 -3.40 9.02 -2.31
CA SER A 325 -3.66 7.72 -2.95
C SER A 325 -4.85 7.75 -3.89
N PHE A 326 -5.69 8.80 -3.87
CA PHE A 326 -6.91 8.84 -4.68
C PHE A 326 -6.64 8.88 -6.18
N ALA A 327 -5.47 9.40 -6.58
CA ALA A 327 -5.02 9.41 -7.96
C ALA A 327 -4.40 8.07 -8.41
N ILE A 328 -4.21 7.11 -7.50
CA ILE A 328 -3.61 5.81 -7.86
C ILE A 328 -4.62 5.04 -8.71
N PRO A 329 -4.27 4.67 -9.95
CA PRO A 329 -5.16 3.91 -10.81
C PRO A 329 -5.37 2.51 -10.24
N ILE A 330 -6.56 1.96 -10.47
CA ILE A 330 -6.88 0.61 -9.97
C ILE A 330 -6.86 -0.45 -11.06
N LYS A 331 -6.79 -0.08 -12.34
CA LYS A 331 -6.84 -1.01 -13.47
C LYS A 331 -5.90 -2.22 -13.30
N GLY A 332 -4.60 -1.98 -13.10
CA GLY A 332 -3.65 -3.07 -12.93
C GLY A 332 -3.96 -3.93 -11.70
N ARG A 333 -4.42 -3.34 -10.59
CA ARG A 333 -4.85 -4.09 -9.40
C ARG A 333 -6.08 -4.97 -9.64
N VAL A 334 -7.04 -4.50 -10.44
CA VAL A 334 -8.20 -5.30 -10.85
C VAL A 334 -7.76 -6.46 -11.72
N GLU A 335 -6.85 -6.23 -12.66
CA GLU A 335 -6.29 -7.28 -13.54
C GLU A 335 -5.39 -8.28 -12.77
N TRP A 336 -4.74 -7.86 -11.68
CA TRP A 336 -4.04 -8.75 -10.74
C TRP A 336 -5.04 -9.62 -10.01
N PHE A 337 -6.11 -8.99 -9.51
CA PHE A 337 -7.14 -9.67 -8.76
C PHE A 337 -7.84 -10.73 -9.62
N GLU A 338 -8.21 -10.38 -10.86
CA GLU A 338 -8.74 -11.33 -11.86
C GLU A 338 -7.86 -12.57 -12.02
N ARG A 339 -6.56 -12.37 -12.29
CA ARG A 339 -5.63 -13.49 -12.46
C ARG A 339 -5.51 -14.39 -11.23
N ILE A 340 -5.53 -13.80 -10.03
CA ILE A 340 -5.48 -14.56 -8.78
C ILE A 340 -6.75 -15.40 -8.64
N ILE A 341 -7.92 -14.84 -8.98
CA ILE A 341 -9.18 -15.60 -8.95
C ILE A 341 -9.16 -16.72 -9.99
N ASP A 342 -8.75 -16.42 -11.22
CA ASP A 342 -8.71 -17.38 -12.33
C ASP A 342 -7.69 -18.52 -12.09
N ALA A 343 -6.68 -18.31 -11.24
CA ALA A 343 -5.70 -19.34 -10.89
C ALA A 343 -6.24 -20.39 -9.89
N VAL A 344 -7.35 -20.11 -9.20
CA VAL A 344 -7.95 -21.04 -8.24
C VAL A 344 -8.89 -22.00 -8.98
N GLU A 345 -8.55 -23.29 -8.92
CA GLU A 345 -9.35 -24.35 -9.52
C GLU A 345 -9.73 -25.35 -8.43
N ASP A 346 -10.88 -26.01 -8.60
CA ASP A 346 -11.31 -27.05 -7.68
C ASP A 346 -10.46 -28.31 -7.81
N ASP A 347 -10.02 -28.82 -6.67
CA ASP A 347 -9.53 -30.18 -6.56
C ASP A 347 -10.66 -31.12 -6.10
N ARG A 348 -10.38 -32.41 -6.11
CA ARG A 348 -11.36 -33.45 -5.77
C ARG A 348 -11.77 -33.43 -4.29
N GLU A 349 -11.02 -32.73 -3.43
CA GLU A 349 -11.13 -32.86 -1.97
C GLU A 349 -11.72 -31.62 -1.30
N VAL A 350 -11.26 -30.42 -1.66
CA VAL A 350 -11.53 -29.19 -0.90
C VAL A 350 -12.57 -28.30 -1.57
N GLN A 351 -12.68 -28.35 -2.91
CA GLN A 351 -13.50 -27.43 -3.72
C GLN A 351 -13.17 -25.96 -3.39
N TRP A 352 -11.92 -25.55 -3.67
CA TRP A 352 -11.37 -24.24 -3.31
C TRP A 352 -12.17 -23.04 -3.81
N THR A 353 -12.90 -23.17 -4.93
CA THR A 353 -13.69 -22.08 -5.52
C THR A 353 -14.78 -21.55 -4.56
N LYS A 354 -15.24 -22.37 -3.61
CA LYS A 354 -16.24 -21.94 -2.60
C LYS A 354 -15.73 -20.78 -1.73
N TYR A 355 -14.42 -20.70 -1.48
CA TYR A 355 -13.83 -19.59 -0.73
C TYR A 355 -13.66 -18.33 -1.57
N MET A 356 -13.90 -18.40 -2.88
CA MET A 356 -13.71 -17.30 -3.81
C MET A 356 -15.01 -16.52 -4.06
N GLU A 357 -16.12 -16.89 -3.43
CA GLU A 357 -17.43 -16.24 -3.65
C GLU A 357 -17.39 -14.73 -3.36
N LEU A 358 -16.95 -14.35 -2.15
CA LEU A 358 -16.85 -12.95 -1.77
C LEU A 358 -15.82 -12.19 -2.64
N PRO A 359 -14.55 -12.65 -2.77
CA PRO A 359 -13.60 -12.02 -3.68
C PRO A 359 -14.14 -11.80 -5.10
N SER A 360 -14.81 -12.82 -5.67
CA SER A 360 -15.40 -12.75 -7.01
C SER A 360 -16.52 -11.72 -7.11
N ARG A 361 -17.37 -11.62 -6.08
CA ARG A 361 -18.43 -10.61 -6.03
C ARG A 361 -17.86 -9.20 -6.00
N ILE A 362 -16.87 -8.94 -5.14
CA ILE A 362 -16.20 -7.63 -5.07
C ILE A 362 -15.53 -7.29 -6.40
N LEU A 363 -14.80 -8.24 -6.98
CA LEU A 363 -14.14 -8.07 -8.26
C LEU A 363 -15.13 -7.68 -9.36
N ARG A 364 -16.28 -8.38 -9.46
CA ARG A 364 -17.31 -8.11 -10.46
C ARG A 364 -17.81 -6.67 -10.40
N VAL A 365 -18.08 -6.16 -9.20
CA VAL A 365 -18.53 -4.77 -9.00
C VAL A 365 -17.44 -3.80 -9.43
N VAL A 366 -16.21 -3.95 -8.94
CA VAL A 366 -15.10 -3.05 -9.29
C VAL A 366 -14.82 -3.07 -10.79
N ARG A 367 -14.89 -4.25 -11.43
CA ARG A 367 -14.70 -4.40 -12.87
C ARG A 367 -15.81 -3.73 -13.68
N SER A 368 -17.06 -3.76 -13.22
CA SER A 368 -18.17 -3.03 -13.82
C SER A 368 -17.87 -1.51 -13.88
N TYR A 369 -17.41 -0.93 -12.78
CA TYR A 369 -17.01 0.48 -12.75
C TYR A 369 -15.80 0.78 -13.64
N LEU A 370 -14.82 -0.13 -13.68
CA LEU A 370 -13.64 0.04 -14.53
C LEU A 370 -14.00 0.04 -16.03
N ASN A 371 -15.00 -0.76 -16.42
CA ASN A 371 -15.53 -0.76 -17.79
C ASN A 371 -16.23 0.55 -18.14
N GLN A 372 -16.83 1.24 -17.16
CA GLN A 372 -17.47 2.55 -17.35
C GLN A 372 -16.45 3.71 -17.37
N LYS A 373 -15.37 3.61 -16.58
CA LYS A 373 -14.32 4.63 -16.49
C LYS A 373 -12.94 4.00 -16.62
N ARG A 374 -12.31 4.12 -17.80
CA ARG A 374 -10.95 3.59 -18.06
C ARG A 374 -9.89 4.09 -17.08
N SER A 375 -10.02 5.34 -16.62
CA SER A 375 -9.10 5.98 -15.66
C SER A 375 -9.61 5.91 -14.22
N LEU A 376 -10.32 4.83 -13.87
CA LEU A 376 -10.81 4.62 -12.51
C LEU A 376 -9.63 4.57 -11.53
N ALA A 377 -9.72 5.42 -10.51
CA ALA A 377 -8.72 5.58 -9.48
C ALA A 377 -9.30 5.24 -8.11
N PHE A 378 -8.43 5.07 -7.12
CA PHE A 378 -8.85 4.63 -5.79
C PHE A 378 -9.87 5.59 -5.14
N GLY A 379 -9.74 6.89 -5.40
CA GLY A 379 -10.68 7.90 -4.90
C GLY A 379 -12.10 7.77 -5.47
N ASP A 380 -12.25 7.19 -6.67
CA ASP A 380 -13.56 6.92 -7.24
C ASP A 380 -14.28 5.80 -6.48
N ILE A 381 -13.57 4.72 -6.15
CA ILE A 381 -14.10 3.61 -5.34
C ILE A 381 -14.51 4.10 -3.96
N TYR A 382 -13.65 4.91 -3.33
CA TYR A 382 -13.98 5.60 -2.08
C TYR A 382 -15.30 6.38 -2.21
N SER A 383 -15.44 7.21 -3.26
CA SER A 383 -16.67 8.01 -3.43
C SER A 383 -17.91 7.14 -3.69
N ILE A 384 -17.77 6.00 -4.35
CA ILE A 384 -18.87 5.08 -4.61
C ILE A 384 -19.36 4.47 -3.30
N LEU A 385 -18.45 3.94 -2.48
CA LEU A 385 -18.80 3.28 -1.22
C LEU A 385 -19.35 4.25 -0.17
N VAL A 386 -18.86 5.50 -0.15
CA VAL A 386 -19.44 6.53 0.73
C VAL A 386 -20.87 6.88 0.32
N LYS A 387 -21.20 6.80 -0.98
CA LYS A 387 -22.57 7.10 -1.48
C LYS A 387 -23.51 5.91 -1.37
N ASP A 388 -23.01 4.70 -1.59
CA ASP A 388 -23.77 3.45 -1.58
C ASP A 388 -22.96 2.35 -0.89
N PRO A 389 -22.98 2.30 0.47
CA PRO A 389 -22.24 1.30 1.24
C PRO A 389 -22.62 -0.15 0.88
N GLY A 390 -23.85 -0.36 0.41
CA GLY A 390 -24.39 -1.68 0.06
C GLY A 390 -23.97 -2.21 -1.32
N VAL A 391 -23.32 -1.40 -2.16
CA VAL A 391 -23.00 -1.75 -3.56
C VAL A 391 -22.24 -3.07 -3.69
N PHE A 392 -21.26 -3.32 -2.82
CA PHE A 392 -20.45 -4.54 -2.80
C PHE A 392 -21.18 -5.73 -2.19
N ARG A 393 -22.08 -5.49 -1.25
CA ARG A 393 -22.93 -6.52 -0.65
C ARG A 393 -23.93 -7.06 -1.66
N GLU A 394 -24.58 -6.15 -2.39
CA GLU A 394 -25.64 -6.45 -3.35
C GLU A 394 -25.10 -6.87 -4.72
N GLY A 395 -23.82 -6.59 -5.00
CA GLY A 395 -23.17 -6.97 -6.25
C GLY A 395 -23.67 -6.17 -7.46
N ARG A 396 -24.11 -4.93 -7.23
CA ARG A 396 -24.70 -4.03 -8.24
C ARG A 396 -23.65 -3.35 -9.14
#